data_AF-A0A7V3FZL1-F1
#
_entry.id   AF-A0A7V3FZL1-F1
#
_cell.length_a   1.000
_cell.length_b   1.000
_cell.length_c   1.000
_cell.angle_alpha   90.00
_cell.angle_beta   90.00
_cell.angle_gamma   90.00
#
_symmetry.space_group_name_H-M   'P 1'
#
loop_
_entity.id
_entity.type
_entity.pdbx_description
1 polymer ?
#
loop_
_entity_poly.entity_id
_entity_poly.type
_entity_poly.pdbx_seq_one_letter_code
_entity_poly.pdbx_strand_id
1 'polypeptide(L)'
;MATVPAAHEVERRKRVKLRLRKDLQITPQRYEGKTFYVVKDPVSLRYYRFKEQEHFLLGFLDGEHTLEEAQKAYEQRFRPERLTLEDLEAFAQQLLNAGLAQNESPLAARQLLQRRKKRKRSQLIQALTNILYIKIPIFDPDVILGKMLRYLGFVFSTWFFLLSLAVMGGAVLLVAMHFDTFRSKLPSYHEFFSFKTVVYLWVALGVVKVIHEFGHGLSCKKFGGEVHEMGFLFLVFSPCLYCNVSDSWTLPNKWHRIIISAAGIYVELIIAAIATFVWWNTPTQPFINNMALSLMVVCSVSTIVFNANPLMRYD
;
A
#
# COMPACT_ATOMS: atom_id res chain seq x y z
N MET A 1 -15.89 -21.48 -45.55
CA MET A 1 -16.80 -22.30 -44.71
C MET A 1 -16.56 -21.92 -43.26
N ALA A 2 -17.46 -21.15 -42.67
CA ALA A 2 -17.41 -20.77 -41.26
C ALA A 2 -17.81 -21.99 -40.41
N THR A 3 -16.89 -22.47 -39.57
CA THR A 3 -17.15 -23.55 -38.61
C THR A 3 -18.04 -23.01 -37.49
N VAL A 4 -19.30 -23.40 -37.48
CA VAL A 4 -20.24 -23.15 -36.38
C VAL A 4 -19.76 -23.92 -35.15
N PRO A 5 -19.46 -23.28 -33.99
CA PRO A 5 -19.27 -24.00 -32.74
C PRO A 5 -20.66 -24.40 -32.24
N ALA A 6 -21.16 -25.52 -32.74
CA ALA A 6 -22.59 -25.82 -32.75
C ALA A 6 -23.10 -26.40 -31.42
N ALA A 7 -23.83 -25.59 -30.67
CA ALA A 7 -24.77 -25.91 -29.58
C ALA A 7 -24.24 -26.65 -28.34
N HIS A 8 -23.58 -27.81 -28.47
CA HIS A 8 -23.16 -28.63 -27.34
C HIS A 8 -22.09 -27.96 -26.46
N GLU A 9 -21.20 -27.18 -27.07
CA GLU A 9 -20.18 -26.46 -26.32
C GLU A 9 -20.79 -25.30 -25.50
N VAL A 10 -21.79 -24.61 -26.06
CA VAL A 10 -22.55 -23.55 -25.40
C VAL A 10 -23.39 -24.13 -24.24
N GLU A 11 -24.04 -25.27 -24.43
CA GLU A 11 -24.76 -25.97 -23.35
C GLU A 11 -23.84 -26.43 -22.23
N ARG A 12 -22.63 -26.91 -22.56
CA ARG A 12 -21.62 -27.27 -21.55
C ARG A 12 -21.16 -26.06 -20.77
N ARG A 13 -20.93 -24.93 -21.46
CA ARG A 13 -20.51 -23.65 -20.86
C ARG A 13 -21.57 -23.09 -19.91
N LYS A 14 -22.86 -23.19 -20.27
CA LYS A 14 -23.99 -22.78 -19.42
C LYS A 14 -24.07 -23.54 -18.10
N ARG A 15 -23.67 -24.82 -18.09
CA ARG A 15 -23.75 -25.71 -16.91
C ARG A 15 -22.50 -25.68 -16.02
N VAL A 16 -21.54 -24.81 -16.30
CA VAL A 16 -20.33 -24.70 -15.47
C VAL A 16 -20.72 -24.15 -14.10
N LYS A 17 -20.47 -24.94 -13.07
CA LYS A 17 -20.65 -24.53 -11.67
C LYS A 17 -19.30 -24.09 -11.12
N LEU A 18 -19.29 -22.91 -10.53
CA LEU A 18 -18.11 -22.33 -9.92
C LEU A 18 -18.41 -22.02 -8.48
N ARG A 19 -17.39 -22.24 -7.65
CA ARG A 19 -17.48 -22.00 -6.22
C ARG A 19 -16.49 -20.95 -5.79
N LEU A 20 -16.98 -19.89 -5.18
CA LEU A 20 -16.18 -18.86 -4.55
C LEU A 20 -15.48 -19.44 -3.32
N ARG A 21 -14.21 -19.06 -3.12
CA ARG A 21 -13.44 -19.50 -1.95
C ARG A 21 -14.06 -18.92 -0.67
N LYS A 22 -14.33 -19.78 0.31
CA LYS A 22 -15.06 -19.41 1.53
C LYS A 22 -14.26 -18.55 2.52
N ASP A 23 -12.95 -18.52 2.39
CA ASP A 23 -12.02 -17.74 3.21
C ASP A 23 -11.87 -16.29 2.76
N LEU A 24 -12.47 -15.91 1.62
CA LEU A 24 -12.42 -14.53 1.13
C LEU A 24 -13.22 -13.60 2.06
N GLN A 25 -12.61 -12.48 2.44
CA GLN A 25 -13.26 -11.46 3.24
C GLN A 25 -13.78 -10.37 2.31
N ILE A 26 -15.09 -10.10 2.35
CA ILE A 26 -15.75 -9.12 1.49
C ILE A 26 -16.24 -7.97 2.36
N THR A 27 -15.73 -6.75 2.09
CA THR A 27 -16.11 -5.55 2.84
C THR A 27 -16.76 -4.52 1.91
N PRO A 28 -18.00 -4.06 2.20
CA PRO A 28 -18.63 -3.00 1.43
C PRO A 28 -18.00 -1.64 1.75
N GLN A 29 -17.76 -0.83 0.73
CA GLN A 29 -17.20 0.51 0.82
C GLN A 29 -17.94 1.50 -0.04
N ARG A 30 -18.31 2.65 0.54
CA ARG A 30 -18.91 3.75 -0.21
C ARG A 30 -17.83 4.73 -0.66
N TYR A 31 -17.75 4.97 -1.96
CA TYR A 31 -16.83 5.92 -2.57
C TYR A 31 -17.57 6.76 -3.61
N GLU A 32 -17.52 8.08 -3.50
CA GLU A 32 -18.20 9.02 -4.42
C GLU A 32 -19.68 8.70 -4.67
N GLY A 33 -20.40 8.32 -3.61
CA GLY A 33 -21.83 7.98 -3.68
C GLY A 33 -22.15 6.60 -4.29
N LYS A 34 -21.15 5.85 -4.75
CA LYS A 34 -21.30 4.48 -5.27
C LYS A 34 -20.77 3.45 -4.25
N THR A 35 -21.41 2.30 -4.17
CA THR A 35 -20.97 1.18 -3.32
C THR A 35 -20.05 0.26 -4.12
N PHE A 36 -18.87 0.01 -3.60
CA PHE A 36 -17.90 -0.96 -4.09
C PHE A 36 -17.70 -2.05 -3.04
N TYR A 37 -17.37 -3.26 -3.48
CA TYR A 37 -17.07 -4.39 -2.60
C TYR A 37 -15.59 -4.74 -2.75
N VAL A 38 -14.84 -4.58 -1.66
CA VAL A 38 -13.41 -4.94 -1.64
C VAL A 38 -13.28 -6.37 -1.13
N VAL A 39 -12.74 -7.25 -1.95
CA VAL A 39 -12.48 -8.65 -1.63
C VAL A 39 -11.00 -8.81 -1.29
N LYS A 40 -10.73 -9.22 -0.06
CA LYS A 40 -9.40 -9.54 0.45
C LYS A 40 -9.18 -11.05 0.35
N ASP A 41 -8.11 -11.44 -0.35
CA ASP A 41 -7.59 -12.80 -0.33
C ASP A 41 -6.58 -12.93 0.84
N PRO A 42 -6.92 -13.65 1.94
CA PRO A 42 -6.05 -13.73 3.11
C PRO A 42 -4.77 -14.56 2.87
N VAL A 43 -4.73 -15.38 1.83
CA VAL A 43 -3.58 -16.25 1.52
C VAL A 43 -2.60 -15.53 0.60
N SER A 44 -3.10 -14.82 -0.41
CA SER A 44 -2.25 -14.11 -1.36
C SER A 44 -2.04 -12.62 -1.03
N LEU A 45 -2.74 -12.11 -0.01
CA LEU A 45 -2.73 -10.70 0.41
C LEU A 45 -3.00 -9.73 -0.74
N ARG A 46 -3.94 -10.14 -1.60
CA ARG A 46 -4.38 -9.36 -2.76
C ARG A 46 -5.77 -8.79 -2.52
N TYR A 47 -5.97 -7.60 -3.05
CA TYR A 47 -7.20 -6.84 -2.93
C TYR A 47 -7.81 -6.68 -4.31
N TYR A 48 -9.10 -6.99 -4.40
CA TYR A 48 -9.87 -6.86 -5.62
C TYR A 48 -11.06 -5.95 -5.33
N ARG A 49 -11.31 -4.99 -6.21
CA ARG A 49 -12.44 -4.07 -6.09
C ARG A 49 -13.49 -4.47 -7.11
N PHE A 50 -14.67 -4.79 -6.60
CA PHE A 50 -15.83 -5.14 -7.41
C PHE A 50 -16.89 -4.05 -7.31
N LYS A 51 -17.62 -3.83 -8.40
CA LYS A 51 -18.84 -3.02 -8.42
C LYS A 51 -20.00 -3.80 -7.80
N GLU A 52 -21.11 -3.12 -7.54
CA GLU A 52 -22.32 -3.75 -7.02
C GLU A 52 -22.84 -4.87 -7.93
N GLN A 53 -22.81 -4.65 -9.24
CA GLN A 53 -23.16 -5.60 -10.28
C GLN A 53 -22.32 -6.88 -10.21
N GLU A 54 -20.99 -6.73 -10.10
CA GLU A 54 -20.06 -7.85 -10.05
C GLU A 54 -20.16 -8.61 -8.72
N HIS A 55 -20.36 -7.89 -7.61
CA HIS A 55 -20.60 -8.51 -6.31
C HIS A 55 -21.89 -9.33 -6.29
N PHE A 56 -22.94 -8.85 -6.95
CA PHE A 56 -24.17 -9.64 -7.10
C PHE A 56 -23.90 -10.97 -7.80
N LEU A 57 -23.10 -10.96 -8.88
CA LEU A 57 -22.70 -12.20 -9.58
C LEU A 57 -21.85 -13.14 -8.70
N LEU A 58 -20.99 -12.60 -7.81
CA LEU A 58 -20.23 -13.42 -6.85
C LEU A 58 -21.15 -14.25 -5.94
N GLY A 59 -22.34 -13.74 -5.60
CA GLY A 59 -23.32 -14.45 -4.78
C GLY A 59 -23.90 -15.71 -5.45
N PHE A 60 -23.86 -15.79 -6.79
CA PHE A 60 -24.30 -16.97 -7.56
C PHE A 60 -23.16 -17.97 -7.80
N LEU A 61 -21.95 -17.70 -7.31
CA LEU A 61 -20.81 -18.63 -7.39
C LEU A 61 -20.74 -19.49 -6.12
N ASP A 62 -21.83 -20.13 -5.74
CA ASP A 62 -21.91 -20.99 -4.56
C ASP A 62 -21.59 -22.46 -4.84
N GLY A 63 -21.49 -22.84 -6.12
CA GLY A 63 -21.29 -24.20 -6.59
C GLY A 63 -22.61 -24.94 -6.90
N GLU A 64 -23.76 -24.32 -6.64
CA GLU A 64 -25.08 -24.88 -6.92
C GLU A 64 -25.70 -24.28 -8.17
N HIS A 65 -25.62 -22.96 -8.30
CA HIS A 65 -26.16 -22.20 -9.42
C HIS A 65 -25.30 -22.31 -10.69
N THR A 66 -25.97 -22.22 -11.82
CA THR A 66 -25.35 -22.20 -13.15
C THR A 66 -25.13 -20.76 -13.63
N LEU A 67 -24.19 -20.57 -14.57
CA LEU A 67 -23.93 -19.26 -15.17
C LEU A 67 -25.18 -18.67 -15.87
N GLU A 68 -26.04 -19.52 -16.43
CA GLU A 68 -27.30 -19.08 -17.06
C GLU A 68 -28.31 -18.56 -16.03
N GLU A 69 -28.39 -19.18 -14.84
CA GLU A 69 -29.23 -18.68 -13.75
C GLU A 69 -28.71 -17.35 -13.21
N ALA A 70 -27.38 -17.21 -13.07
CA ALA A 70 -26.75 -15.95 -12.67
C ALA A 70 -27.06 -14.83 -13.69
N GLN A 71 -27.00 -15.12 -14.99
CA GLN A 71 -27.34 -14.16 -16.05
C GLN A 71 -28.81 -13.71 -15.96
N LYS A 72 -29.75 -14.65 -15.85
CA LYS A 72 -31.18 -14.33 -15.74
C LYS A 72 -31.49 -13.49 -14.49
N ALA A 73 -30.87 -13.83 -13.35
CA ALA A 73 -31.03 -13.06 -12.13
C ALA A 73 -30.44 -11.64 -12.25
N TYR A 74 -29.30 -11.50 -12.93
CA TYR A 74 -28.66 -10.21 -13.20
C TYR A 74 -29.57 -9.31 -14.03
N GLU A 75 -30.10 -9.81 -15.15
CA GLU A 75 -30.98 -9.06 -16.05
C GLU A 75 -32.33 -8.70 -15.42
N GLN A 76 -32.78 -9.45 -14.41
CA GLN A 76 -33.98 -9.09 -13.65
C GLN A 76 -33.70 -7.93 -12.68
N ARG A 77 -32.51 -7.91 -12.06
CA ARG A 77 -32.17 -6.93 -11.02
C ARG A 77 -31.67 -5.59 -11.57
N PHE A 78 -30.92 -5.58 -12.66
CA PHE A 78 -30.19 -4.40 -13.15
C PHE A 78 -30.70 -3.85 -14.51
N ARG A 79 -32.00 -3.98 -14.82
CA ARG A 79 -32.57 -3.43 -16.07
C ARG A 79 -32.30 -1.92 -16.20
N PRO A 80 -31.88 -1.41 -17.39
CA PRO A 80 -31.85 -2.06 -18.71
C PRO A 80 -30.51 -2.70 -19.09
N GLU A 81 -29.52 -2.77 -18.19
CA GLU A 81 -28.21 -3.39 -18.49
C GLU A 81 -28.37 -4.88 -18.78
N ARG A 82 -27.80 -5.34 -19.90
CA ARG A 82 -27.75 -6.76 -20.27
C ARG A 82 -26.33 -7.27 -20.12
N LEU A 83 -26.20 -8.46 -19.56
CA LEU A 83 -24.92 -9.15 -19.43
C LEU A 83 -24.87 -10.25 -20.48
N THR A 84 -23.87 -10.24 -21.35
CA THR A 84 -23.69 -11.34 -22.32
C THR A 84 -23.09 -12.56 -21.62
N LEU A 85 -23.34 -13.75 -22.17
CA LEU A 85 -22.71 -14.98 -21.68
C LEU A 85 -21.18 -14.92 -21.82
N GLU A 86 -20.67 -14.25 -22.86
CA GLU A 86 -19.24 -14.06 -23.09
C GLU A 86 -18.59 -13.20 -21.99
N ASP A 87 -19.24 -12.12 -21.58
CA ASP A 87 -18.76 -11.27 -20.47
C ASP A 87 -18.75 -12.02 -19.15
N LEU A 88 -19.79 -12.83 -18.90
CA LEU A 88 -19.88 -13.66 -17.69
C LEU A 88 -18.82 -14.77 -17.68
N GLU A 89 -18.54 -15.39 -18.83
CA GLU A 89 -17.45 -16.35 -18.98
C GLU A 89 -16.08 -15.68 -18.78
N ALA A 90 -15.87 -14.50 -19.35
CA ALA A 90 -14.64 -13.73 -19.17
C ALA A 90 -14.45 -13.36 -17.69
N PHE A 91 -15.50 -12.91 -17.01
CA PHE A 91 -15.50 -12.62 -15.58
C PHE A 91 -15.18 -13.87 -14.75
N ALA A 92 -15.84 -15.00 -15.03
CA ALA A 92 -15.57 -16.28 -14.39
C ALA A 92 -14.12 -16.75 -14.59
N GLN A 93 -13.58 -16.59 -15.80
CA GLN A 93 -12.18 -16.88 -16.10
C GLN A 93 -11.23 -15.95 -15.34
N GLN A 94 -11.54 -14.66 -15.22
CA GLN A 94 -10.77 -13.72 -14.42
C GLN A 94 -10.74 -14.13 -12.95
N LEU A 95 -11.87 -14.55 -12.36
CA LEU A 95 -11.93 -15.02 -10.98
C LEU A 95 -11.13 -16.33 -10.77
N LEU A 96 -11.19 -17.26 -11.72
CA LEU A 96 -10.39 -18.48 -11.72
C LEU A 96 -8.89 -18.20 -11.87
N ASN A 97 -8.51 -17.21 -12.68
CA ASN A 97 -7.13 -16.79 -12.88
C ASN A 97 -6.58 -16.03 -11.67
N ALA A 98 -7.44 -15.23 -11.02
CA ALA A 98 -7.13 -14.55 -9.77
C ALA A 98 -7.02 -15.53 -8.58
N GLY A 99 -7.60 -16.73 -8.69
CA GLY A 99 -7.64 -17.73 -7.61
C GLY A 99 -8.73 -17.48 -6.57
N LEU A 100 -9.72 -16.66 -6.92
CA LEU A 100 -10.88 -16.32 -6.10
C LEU A 100 -11.99 -17.37 -6.21
N ALA A 101 -12.11 -18.03 -7.37
CA ALA A 101 -13.05 -19.12 -7.61
C ALA A 101 -12.33 -20.45 -7.85
N GLN A 102 -13.02 -21.54 -7.55
CA GLN A 102 -12.58 -22.92 -7.78
C GLN A 102 -13.62 -23.66 -8.62
N ASN A 103 -13.14 -24.60 -9.44
CA ASN A 103 -13.99 -25.51 -10.19
C ASN A 103 -13.89 -26.89 -9.52
N GLU A 104 -15.01 -27.51 -9.15
CA GLU A 104 -15.04 -28.77 -8.39
C GLU A 104 -14.63 -30.00 -9.23
N SER A 105 -14.31 -29.82 -10.52
CA SER A 105 -13.84 -30.92 -11.37
C SER A 105 -12.46 -31.46 -10.93
N PRO A 106 -12.26 -32.79 -10.80
CA PRO A 106 -10.98 -33.41 -10.44
C PRO A 106 -9.82 -33.10 -11.42
N LEU A 107 -10.11 -32.61 -12.63
CA LEU A 107 -9.11 -32.11 -13.58
C LEU A 107 -8.51 -30.75 -13.16
N ALA A 108 -9.17 -30.00 -12.28
CA ALA A 108 -8.74 -28.68 -11.81
C ALA A 108 -7.44 -28.74 -11.01
N ALA A 109 -7.19 -29.81 -10.24
CA ALA A 109 -5.96 -29.97 -9.46
C ALA A 109 -4.69 -30.01 -10.34
N ARG A 110 -4.73 -30.72 -11.48
CA ARG A 110 -3.62 -30.76 -12.45
C ARG A 110 -3.44 -29.40 -13.15
N GLN A 111 -4.53 -28.71 -13.47
CA GLN A 111 -4.47 -27.37 -14.04
C GLN A 111 -3.88 -26.34 -13.06
N LEU A 112 -4.21 -26.43 -11.76
CA LEU A 112 -3.64 -25.56 -10.71
C LEU A 112 -2.13 -25.74 -10.56
N LEU A 113 -1.62 -26.98 -10.62
CA LEU A 113 -0.18 -27.27 -10.57
C LEU A 113 0.58 -26.73 -11.80
N GLN A 114 0.03 -26.92 -13.00
CA GLN A 114 0.61 -26.36 -14.23
C GLN A 114 0.59 -24.82 -14.21
N ARG A 115 -0.48 -24.21 -13.68
CA ARG A 115 -0.59 -22.76 -13.49
C ARG A 115 0.43 -22.22 -12.49
N ARG A 116 0.69 -22.90 -11.37
CA ARG A 116 1.75 -22.52 -10.42
C ARG A 116 3.12 -22.46 -11.10
N LYS A 117 3.45 -23.46 -11.94
CA LYS A 117 4.72 -23.48 -12.70
C LYS A 117 4.78 -22.32 -13.70
N LYS A 118 3.70 -22.06 -14.46
CA LYS A 118 3.63 -20.95 -15.42
C LYS A 118 3.71 -19.59 -14.74
N ARG A 119 3.08 -19.42 -13.57
CA ARG A 119 3.13 -18.19 -12.76
C ARG A 119 4.50 -17.94 -12.17
N LYS A 120 5.18 -18.94 -11.61
CA LYS A 120 6.59 -18.82 -11.16
C LYS A 120 7.50 -18.41 -12.31
N ARG A 121 7.36 -19.03 -13.48
CA ARG A 121 8.15 -18.69 -14.67
C ARG A 121 7.84 -17.27 -15.16
N SER A 122 6.58 -16.87 -15.19
CA SER A 122 6.17 -15.51 -15.54
C SER A 122 6.66 -14.47 -14.54
N GLN A 123 6.70 -14.78 -13.24
CA GLN A 123 7.24 -13.91 -12.21
C GLN A 123 8.76 -13.76 -12.34
N LEU A 124 9.47 -14.85 -12.65
CA LEU A 124 10.91 -14.82 -12.96
C LEU A 124 11.19 -13.99 -14.22
N ILE A 125 10.41 -14.20 -15.29
CA ILE A 125 10.54 -13.41 -16.52
C ILE A 125 10.20 -11.95 -16.26
N GLN A 126 9.12 -11.65 -15.52
CA GLN A 126 8.78 -10.28 -15.13
C GLN A 126 9.84 -9.63 -14.24
N ALA A 127 10.42 -10.35 -13.30
CA ALA A 127 11.53 -9.85 -12.49
C ALA A 127 12.77 -9.53 -13.33
N LEU A 128 13.01 -10.30 -14.41
CA LEU A 128 14.09 -10.05 -15.37
C LEU A 128 13.76 -8.93 -16.37
N THR A 129 12.50 -8.75 -16.77
CA THR A 129 12.10 -7.68 -17.71
C THR A 129 11.80 -6.36 -17.01
N ASN A 130 11.43 -6.37 -15.73
CA ASN A 130 11.25 -5.18 -14.90
C ASN A 130 12.50 -4.90 -14.06
N ILE A 131 13.67 -4.76 -14.71
CA ILE A 131 14.88 -4.24 -14.03
C ILE A 131 14.60 -2.88 -13.35
N LEU A 132 13.62 -2.13 -13.87
CA LEU A 132 13.18 -0.85 -13.33
C LEU A 132 12.25 -0.94 -12.10
N TYR A 133 11.73 -2.14 -11.75
CA TYR A 133 10.84 -2.36 -10.60
C TYR A 133 11.16 -3.73 -9.97
N ILE A 134 12.09 -3.75 -9.02
CA ILE A 134 12.47 -4.95 -8.27
C ILE A 134 12.03 -4.78 -6.82
N LYS A 135 11.03 -5.57 -6.41
CA LYS A 135 10.52 -5.61 -5.04
C LYS A 135 11.14 -6.78 -4.27
N ILE A 136 11.88 -6.49 -3.21
CA ILE A 136 12.56 -7.47 -2.35
C ILE A 136 11.93 -7.40 -0.95
N PRO A 137 10.98 -8.31 -0.60
CA PRO A 137 10.49 -8.43 0.76
C PRO A 137 11.61 -8.98 1.66
N ILE A 138 11.87 -8.30 2.79
CA ILE A 138 12.91 -8.72 3.74
C ILE A 138 12.31 -9.57 4.86
N PHE A 139 11.22 -9.09 5.48
CA PHE A 139 10.57 -9.77 6.59
C PHE A 139 9.09 -9.37 6.73
N ASP A 140 8.35 -10.17 7.51
CA ASP A 140 6.98 -9.86 7.94
C ASP A 140 7.02 -9.07 9.26
N PRO A 141 6.63 -7.77 9.26
CA PRO A 141 6.70 -6.92 10.44
C PRO A 141 5.47 -7.04 11.36
N ASP A 142 4.42 -7.81 11.02
CA ASP A 142 3.10 -7.72 11.66
C ASP A 142 3.14 -7.89 13.19
N VAL A 143 3.90 -8.90 13.64
CA VAL A 143 4.07 -9.20 15.07
C VAL A 143 4.89 -8.12 15.78
N ILE A 144 5.93 -7.59 15.12
CA ILE A 144 6.80 -6.55 15.66
C ILE A 144 5.99 -5.26 15.82
N LEU A 145 5.24 -4.87 14.79
CA LEU A 145 4.35 -3.72 14.80
C LEU A 145 3.27 -3.84 15.88
N GLY A 146 2.68 -5.04 16.05
CA GLY A 146 1.71 -5.29 17.12
C GLY A 146 2.31 -5.12 18.53
N LYS A 147 3.54 -5.59 18.75
CA LYS A 147 4.27 -5.39 20.02
C LYS A 147 4.62 -3.92 20.23
N MET A 148 5.16 -3.26 19.21
CA MET A 148 5.50 -1.84 19.26
C MET A 148 4.27 -0.98 19.53
N LEU A 149 3.13 -1.29 18.93
CA LEU A 149 1.87 -0.57 19.12
C LEU A 149 1.39 -0.60 20.57
N ARG A 150 1.69 -1.66 21.33
CA ARG A 150 1.38 -1.72 22.77
C ARG A 150 2.14 -0.66 23.56
N TYR A 151 3.40 -0.39 23.21
CA TYR A 151 4.24 0.59 23.89
C TYR A 151 4.09 2.00 23.30
N LEU A 152 3.96 2.11 21.98
CA LEU A 152 3.84 3.35 21.22
C LEU A 152 2.38 3.77 21.01
N GLY A 153 1.43 3.10 21.66
CA GLY A 153 0.00 3.41 21.53
C GLY A 153 -0.34 4.85 21.93
N PHE A 154 0.46 5.46 22.80
CA PHE A 154 0.32 6.86 23.22
C PHE A 154 0.59 7.87 22.09
N VAL A 155 1.37 7.50 21.06
CA VAL A 155 1.67 8.36 19.90
C VAL A 155 0.39 8.73 19.14
N PHE A 156 -0.63 7.87 19.20
CA PHE A 156 -1.94 8.11 18.59
C PHE A 156 -2.92 8.85 19.51
N SER A 157 -2.48 9.35 20.67
CA SER A 157 -3.31 10.15 21.57
C SER A 157 -3.41 11.60 21.08
N THR A 158 -4.54 12.25 21.39
CA THR A 158 -4.74 13.68 21.11
C THR A 158 -3.70 14.56 21.82
N TRP A 159 -3.29 14.19 23.03
CA TRP A 159 -2.22 14.88 23.76
C TRP A 159 -0.88 14.84 23.04
N PHE A 160 -0.46 13.67 22.55
CA PHE A 160 0.78 13.55 21.78
C PHE A 160 0.70 14.33 20.46
N PHE A 161 -0.46 14.32 19.81
CA PHE A 161 -0.68 15.11 18.60
C PHE A 161 -0.53 16.62 18.86
N LEU A 162 -1.17 17.15 19.90
CA LEU A 162 -1.04 18.56 20.29
C LEU A 162 0.39 18.93 20.70
N LEU A 163 1.07 18.05 21.46
CA LEU A 163 2.47 18.23 21.81
C LEU A 163 3.35 18.30 20.56
N SER A 164 3.13 17.40 19.60
CA SER A 164 3.88 17.38 18.34
C SER A 164 3.65 18.64 17.52
N LEU A 165 2.40 19.14 17.46
CA LEU A 165 2.09 20.44 16.84
C LEU A 165 2.80 21.60 17.54
N ALA A 166 2.84 21.61 18.88
CA ALA A 166 3.55 22.64 19.63
C ALA A 166 5.07 22.60 19.37
N VAL A 167 5.66 21.40 19.29
CA VAL A 167 7.08 21.21 18.95
C VAL A 167 7.38 21.66 17.52
N MET A 168 6.57 21.23 16.54
CA MET A 168 6.73 21.66 15.14
C MET A 168 6.56 23.17 14.99
N GLY A 169 5.50 23.73 15.58
CA GLY A 169 5.25 25.18 15.58
C GLY A 169 6.37 25.96 16.27
N GLY A 170 6.89 25.46 17.39
CA GLY A 170 8.02 26.06 18.10
C GLY A 170 9.30 26.06 17.28
N ALA A 171 9.60 24.98 16.55
CA ALA A 171 10.76 24.91 15.66
C ALA A 171 10.64 25.92 14.51
N VAL A 172 9.45 26.02 13.91
CA VAL A 172 9.17 27.02 12.86
C VAL A 172 9.30 28.45 13.39
N LEU A 173 8.72 28.74 14.57
CA LEU A 173 8.81 30.05 15.21
C LEU A 173 10.26 30.42 15.54
N LEU A 174 11.06 29.48 16.05
CA LEU A 174 12.48 29.68 16.35
C LEU A 174 13.25 30.10 15.08
N VAL A 175 13.06 29.37 13.98
CA VAL A 175 13.71 29.68 12.69
C VAL A 175 13.20 31.01 12.12
N ALA A 176 11.90 31.29 12.20
CA ALA A 176 11.31 32.51 11.66
C ALA A 176 11.73 33.76 12.44
N MET A 177 11.73 33.70 13.77
CA MET A 177 12.10 34.84 14.61
C MET A 177 13.60 35.13 14.61
N HIS A 178 14.44 34.11 14.43
CA HIS A 178 15.89 34.24 14.43
C HIS A 178 16.52 33.88 13.09
N PHE A 179 15.85 34.25 11.99
CA PHE A 179 16.23 33.83 10.64
C PHE A 179 17.66 34.22 10.26
N ASP A 180 18.10 35.42 10.60
CA ASP A 180 19.47 35.88 10.29
C ASP A 180 20.52 35.06 11.04
N THR A 181 20.25 34.72 12.30
CA THR A 181 21.13 33.88 13.12
C THR A 181 21.10 32.42 12.66
N PHE A 182 19.93 31.92 12.24
CA PHE A 182 19.82 30.61 11.62
C PHE A 182 20.67 30.53 10.36
N ARG A 183 20.56 31.54 9.48
CA ARG A 183 21.31 31.61 8.23
C ARG A 183 22.82 31.74 8.45
N SER A 184 23.26 32.48 9.46
CA SER A 184 24.69 32.62 9.78
C SER A 184 25.29 31.37 10.42
N LYS A 185 24.48 30.56 11.11
CA LYS A 185 24.91 29.26 11.67
C LYS A 185 24.96 28.13 10.64
N LEU A 186 24.32 28.28 9.48
CA LEU A 186 24.37 27.26 8.43
C LEU A 186 25.80 27.15 7.88
N PRO A 187 26.29 25.92 7.63
CA PRO A 187 27.60 25.74 7.03
C PRO A 187 27.63 26.34 5.62
N SER A 188 28.82 26.77 5.20
CA SER A 188 29.04 27.24 3.84
C SER A 188 28.79 26.12 2.82
N TYR A 189 28.51 26.48 1.55
CA TYR A 189 28.26 25.48 0.50
C TYR A 189 29.36 24.42 0.40
N HIS A 190 30.63 24.81 0.55
CA HIS A 190 31.76 23.88 0.46
C HIS A 190 31.82 22.91 1.66
N GLU A 191 31.48 23.36 2.86
CA GLU A 191 31.43 22.50 4.05
C GLU A 191 30.22 21.56 4.03
N PHE A 192 29.11 22.03 3.46
CA PHE A 192 27.89 21.24 3.29
C PHE A 192 28.10 20.04 2.35
N PHE A 193 28.86 20.22 1.26
CA PHE A 193 29.24 19.13 0.35
C PHE A 193 30.55 18.43 0.71
N SER A 194 31.07 18.64 1.92
CA SER A 194 32.21 17.87 2.39
C SER A 194 31.85 16.38 2.51
N PHE A 195 32.82 15.50 2.26
CA PHE A 195 32.60 14.05 2.33
C PHE A 195 32.00 13.61 3.67
N LYS A 196 32.42 14.24 4.78
CA LYS A 196 31.87 13.96 6.12
C LYS A 196 30.37 14.28 6.19
N THR A 197 29.96 15.48 5.79
CA THR A 197 28.55 15.89 5.80
C THR A 197 27.70 15.01 4.89
N VAL A 198 28.22 14.63 3.71
CA VAL A 198 27.52 13.70 2.80
C VAL A 198 27.30 12.32 3.44
N VAL A 199 28.26 11.80 4.20
CA VAL A 199 28.08 10.56 4.96
C VAL A 199 26.97 10.71 6.01
N TYR A 200 26.95 11.83 6.76
CA TYR A 200 25.85 12.09 7.70
C TYR A 200 24.48 12.17 7.00
N LEU A 201 24.40 12.80 5.84
CA LEU A 201 23.17 12.88 5.04
C LEU A 201 22.69 11.49 4.59
N TRP A 202 23.59 10.62 4.11
CA TRP A 202 23.24 9.26 3.72
C TRP A 202 22.75 8.41 4.89
N VAL A 203 23.42 8.50 6.04
CA VAL A 203 23.00 7.80 7.26
C VAL A 203 21.65 8.33 7.73
N ALA A 204 21.47 9.65 7.78
CA ALA A 204 20.21 10.29 8.13
C ALA A 204 19.07 9.84 7.20
N LEU A 205 19.30 9.81 5.88
CA LEU A 205 18.32 9.36 4.89
C LEU A 205 17.90 7.90 5.13
N GLY A 206 18.85 6.99 5.32
CA GLY A 206 18.55 5.59 5.58
C GLY A 206 17.73 5.41 6.87
N VAL A 207 18.16 6.04 7.97
CA VAL A 207 17.47 5.95 9.27
C VAL A 207 16.06 6.55 9.19
N VAL A 208 15.92 7.75 8.62
CA VAL A 208 14.62 8.42 8.47
C VAL A 208 13.66 7.58 7.64
N LYS A 209 14.12 7.01 6.51
CA LYS A 209 13.25 6.17 5.69
C LYS A 209 12.82 4.87 6.38
N VAL A 210 13.68 4.26 7.19
CA VAL A 210 13.23 3.15 8.05
C VAL A 210 12.11 3.63 8.98
N ILE A 211 12.32 4.71 9.73
CA ILE A 211 11.34 5.20 10.71
C ILE A 211 10.03 5.65 10.00
N HIS A 212 10.12 6.25 8.82
CA HIS A 212 8.99 6.63 7.95
C HIS A 212 8.11 5.43 7.60
N GLU A 213 8.71 4.36 7.08
CA GLU A 213 7.99 3.13 6.74
C GLU A 213 7.38 2.46 7.98
N PHE A 214 8.07 2.51 9.12
CA PHE A 214 7.50 2.05 10.39
C PHE A 214 6.31 2.91 10.85
N GLY A 215 6.30 4.21 10.55
CA GLY A 215 5.17 5.10 10.78
C GLY A 215 3.92 4.67 9.99
N HIS A 216 4.08 4.32 8.71
CA HIS A 216 3.01 3.75 7.90
C HIS A 216 2.53 2.40 8.46
N GLY A 217 3.44 1.50 8.80
CA GLY A 217 3.11 0.20 9.37
C GLY A 217 2.34 0.29 10.70
N LEU A 218 2.81 1.13 11.63
CA LEU A 218 2.19 1.33 12.94
C LEU A 218 0.80 1.95 12.83
N SER A 219 0.63 2.96 11.97
CA SER A 219 -0.67 3.59 11.75
C SER A 219 -1.67 2.62 11.12
N CYS A 220 -1.24 1.80 10.15
CA CYS A 220 -2.07 0.74 9.56
C CYS A 220 -2.54 -0.24 10.65
N LYS A 221 -1.62 -0.72 11.49
CA LYS A 221 -1.93 -1.65 12.58
C LYS A 221 -2.84 -1.04 13.64
N LYS A 222 -2.67 0.24 13.97
CA LYS A 222 -3.52 0.97 14.93
C LYS A 222 -4.99 0.97 14.52
N PHE A 223 -5.28 1.12 13.24
CA PHE A 223 -6.64 1.17 12.71
C PHE A 223 -7.21 -0.21 12.35
N GLY A 224 -6.48 -1.29 12.66
CA GLY A 224 -6.93 -2.67 12.47
C GLY A 224 -6.50 -3.32 11.15
N GLY A 225 -5.62 -2.68 10.37
CA GLY A 225 -5.03 -3.28 9.18
C GLY A 225 -3.86 -4.22 9.51
N GLU A 226 -3.60 -5.15 8.60
CA GLU A 226 -2.48 -6.10 8.67
C GLU A 226 -1.31 -5.64 7.78
N VAL A 227 -0.08 -5.91 8.22
CA VAL A 227 1.13 -5.51 7.49
C VAL A 227 2.10 -6.67 7.45
N HIS A 228 2.15 -7.36 6.31
CA HIS A 228 2.89 -8.62 6.17
C HIS A 228 4.18 -8.53 5.34
N GLU A 229 4.45 -7.37 4.74
CA GLU A 229 5.63 -7.20 3.89
C GLU A 229 6.29 -5.85 4.15
N MET A 230 7.56 -5.89 4.53
CA MET A 230 8.45 -4.73 4.60
C MET A 230 9.76 -5.06 3.89
N GLY A 231 10.33 -4.12 3.14
CA GLY A 231 11.61 -4.38 2.49
C GLY A 231 12.13 -3.27 1.60
N PHE A 232 12.92 -3.67 0.60
CA PHE A 232 13.49 -2.76 -0.39
C PHE A 232 12.71 -2.83 -1.71
N LEU A 233 12.53 -1.66 -2.31
CA LEU A 233 12.01 -1.46 -3.65
C LEU A 233 13.07 -0.73 -4.46
N PHE A 234 13.58 -1.36 -5.52
CA PHE A 234 14.42 -0.68 -6.49
C PHE A 234 13.55 -0.14 -7.61
N LEU A 235 13.42 1.19 -7.67
CA LEU A 235 12.72 1.89 -8.74
C LEU A 235 13.75 2.66 -9.58
N VAL A 236 13.90 2.31 -10.86
CA VAL A 236 14.85 2.97 -11.78
C VAL A 236 16.26 3.09 -11.14
N PHE A 237 16.78 1.98 -10.61
CA PHE A 237 18.07 1.90 -9.89
C PHE A 237 18.19 2.69 -8.59
N SER A 238 17.14 3.38 -8.13
CA SER A 238 17.10 4.03 -6.82
C SER A 238 16.58 3.06 -5.76
N PRO A 239 17.37 2.75 -4.70
CA PRO A 239 16.88 1.96 -3.57
C PRO A 239 15.92 2.79 -2.72
N CYS A 240 14.68 2.30 -2.57
CA CYS A 240 13.69 2.82 -1.65
C CYS A 240 13.35 1.74 -0.62
N LEU A 241 12.99 2.15 0.60
CA LEU A 241 12.32 1.26 1.54
C LEU A 241 10.82 1.27 1.24
N TYR A 242 10.12 0.20 1.58
CA TYR A 242 8.66 0.16 1.48
C TYR A 242 8.04 -0.67 2.61
N CYS A 243 6.86 -0.25 3.02
CA CYS A 243 5.95 -0.97 3.91
C CYS A 243 4.63 -1.22 3.20
N ASN A 244 4.24 -2.49 3.05
CA ASN A 244 2.99 -2.84 2.38
C ASN A 244 1.79 -2.58 3.30
N VAL A 245 1.22 -1.38 3.21
CA VAL A 245 0.00 -0.96 3.90
C VAL A 245 -1.25 -1.09 3.02
N SER A 246 -1.24 -1.99 2.04
CA SER A 246 -2.37 -2.19 1.13
C SER A 246 -3.66 -2.58 1.86
N ASP A 247 -3.55 -3.18 3.05
CA ASP A 247 -4.72 -3.51 3.87
C ASP A 247 -5.50 -2.29 4.35
N SER A 248 -4.86 -1.10 4.38
CA SER A 248 -5.53 0.16 4.66
C SER A 248 -6.68 0.45 3.69
N TRP A 249 -6.62 -0.07 2.47
CA TRP A 249 -7.70 0.07 1.50
C TRP A 249 -8.98 -0.64 1.93
N THR A 250 -8.91 -1.60 2.85
CA THR A 250 -10.10 -2.30 3.39
C THR A 250 -10.83 -1.49 4.46
N LEU A 251 -10.20 -0.44 5.00
CA LEU A 251 -10.78 0.37 6.08
C LEU A 251 -11.97 1.20 5.58
N PRO A 252 -13.11 1.19 6.30
CA PRO A 252 -14.31 1.91 5.90
C PRO A 252 -14.16 3.44 6.08
N ASN A 253 -13.38 3.89 7.07
CA ASN A 253 -13.19 5.30 7.35
C ASN A 253 -12.11 5.91 6.46
N LYS A 254 -12.50 6.86 5.60
CA LYS A 254 -11.57 7.60 4.73
C LYS A 254 -10.49 8.35 5.51
N TRP A 255 -10.79 8.84 6.71
CA TRP A 255 -9.84 9.58 7.52
C TRP A 255 -8.73 8.69 8.09
N HIS A 256 -9.03 7.43 8.42
CA HIS A 256 -8.00 6.48 8.83
C HIS A 256 -7.02 6.21 7.69
N ARG A 257 -7.51 6.08 6.45
CA ARG A 257 -6.66 5.92 5.26
C ARG A 257 -5.77 7.13 5.05
N ILE A 258 -6.32 8.34 5.17
CA ILE A 258 -5.55 9.59 5.07
C ILE A 258 -4.46 9.64 6.15
N ILE A 259 -4.79 9.28 7.40
CA ILE A 259 -3.79 9.25 8.48
C ILE A 259 -2.69 8.24 8.19
N ILE A 260 -3.00 7.05 7.65
CA ILE A 260 -2.00 6.05 7.29
C ILE A 260 -1.08 6.57 6.18
N SER A 261 -1.62 7.19 5.13
CA SER A 261 -0.80 7.81 4.07
C SER A 261 -0.01 9.03 4.56
N ALA A 262 -0.52 9.79 5.53
CA ALA A 262 0.18 10.94 6.09
C ALA A 262 1.18 10.58 7.21
N ALA A 263 1.20 9.32 7.68
CA ALA A 263 1.97 8.93 8.86
C ALA A 263 3.48 9.09 8.67
N GLY A 264 4.02 8.70 7.52
CA GLY A 264 5.44 8.86 7.21
C GLY A 264 5.86 10.34 7.23
N ILE A 265 5.07 11.19 6.57
CA ILE A 265 5.29 12.65 6.53
C ILE A 265 5.23 13.27 7.93
N TYR A 266 4.23 12.89 8.72
CA TYR A 266 4.10 13.35 10.10
C TYR A 266 5.33 13.00 10.94
N VAL A 267 5.88 11.79 10.75
CA VAL A 267 7.10 11.34 11.41
C VAL A 267 8.34 12.12 10.93
N GLU A 268 8.49 12.34 9.62
CA GLU A 268 9.56 13.20 9.07
C GLU A 268 9.50 14.61 9.67
N LEU A 269 8.32 15.22 9.76
CA LEU A 269 8.14 16.57 10.32
C LEU A 269 8.49 16.66 11.82
N ILE A 270 8.12 15.66 12.62
CA ILE A 270 8.50 15.61 14.03
C ILE A 270 10.02 15.48 14.17
N ILE A 271 10.64 14.60 13.38
CA ILE A 271 12.11 14.42 13.39
C ILE A 271 12.79 15.73 12.99
N ALA A 272 12.30 16.41 11.94
CA ALA A 272 12.83 17.71 11.52
C ALA A 272 12.75 18.74 12.65
N ALA A 273 11.60 18.85 13.33
CA ALA A 273 11.40 19.81 14.41
C ALA A 273 12.32 19.56 15.61
N ILE A 274 12.43 18.30 16.06
CA ILE A 274 13.35 17.92 17.14
C ILE A 274 14.79 18.20 16.71
N ALA A 275 15.16 17.84 15.49
CA ALA A 275 16.49 18.07 14.94
C ALA A 275 16.86 19.56 14.89
N THR A 276 15.90 20.44 14.56
CA THR A 276 16.10 21.90 14.62
C THR A 276 16.49 22.37 16.01
N PHE A 277 15.79 21.93 17.05
CA PHE A 277 16.12 22.31 18.43
C PHE A 277 17.46 21.73 18.89
N VAL A 278 17.73 20.47 18.57
CA VAL A 278 19.01 19.82 18.92
C VAL A 278 20.15 20.56 18.23
N TRP A 279 20.03 20.82 16.93
CA TRP A 279 21.03 21.55 16.16
C TRP A 279 21.27 22.96 16.73
N TRP A 280 20.19 23.68 17.07
CA TRP A 280 20.29 25.04 17.61
C TRP A 280 21.10 25.12 18.92
N ASN A 281 20.96 24.11 19.77
CA ASN A 281 21.51 24.09 21.13
C ASN A 281 22.82 23.31 21.29
N THR A 282 23.33 22.66 20.24
CA THR A 282 24.54 21.80 20.33
C THR A 282 25.74 22.28 19.50
N PRO A 283 26.05 23.59 19.37
CA PRO A 283 27.17 24.04 18.53
C PRO A 283 28.53 23.51 19.02
N THR A 284 28.65 23.20 20.31
CA THR A 284 29.88 22.69 20.93
C THR A 284 30.11 21.19 20.74
N GLN A 285 29.14 20.45 20.17
CA GLN A 285 29.21 19.01 19.96
C GLN A 285 29.13 18.67 18.46
N PRO A 286 30.27 18.59 17.76
CA PRO A 286 30.29 18.52 16.29
C PRO A 286 29.51 17.33 15.72
N PHE A 287 29.58 16.15 16.35
CA PHE A 287 28.86 14.96 15.86
C PHE A 287 27.34 15.14 15.94
N ILE A 288 26.83 15.52 17.12
CA ILE A 288 25.39 15.70 17.34
C ILE A 288 24.86 16.83 16.47
N ASN A 289 25.61 17.93 16.39
CA ASN A 289 25.23 19.08 15.58
C ASN A 289 25.11 18.73 14.09
N ASN A 290 26.13 18.10 13.50
CA ASN A 290 26.12 17.74 12.08
C ASN A 290 25.04 16.69 11.75
N MET A 291 24.81 15.73 12.65
CA MET A 291 23.73 14.75 12.47
C MET A 291 22.35 15.42 12.54
N ALA A 292 22.13 16.30 13.52
CA ALA A 292 20.88 17.05 13.66
C ALA A 292 20.63 17.97 12.45
N LEU A 293 21.67 18.64 11.95
CA LEU A 293 21.57 19.40 10.69
C LEU A 293 21.15 18.49 9.52
N SER A 294 21.78 17.32 9.41
CA SER A 294 21.50 16.37 8.33
C SER A 294 20.05 15.84 8.39
N LEU A 295 19.57 15.49 9.59
CA LEU A 295 18.18 15.08 9.82
C LEU A 295 17.20 16.21 9.51
N MET A 296 17.47 17.43 9.99
CA MET A 296 16.66 18.62 9.71
C MET A 296 16.52 18.84 8.20
N VAL A 297 17.63 18.79 7.46
CA VAL A 297 17.62 19.01 6.00
C VAL A 297 16.93 17.87 5.27
N VAL A 298 17.29 16.62 5.55
CA VAL A 298 16.73 15.44 4.87
C VAL A 298 15.22 15.38 5.06
N CYS A 299 14.73 15.50 6.29
CA CYS A 299 13.30 15.45 6.58
C CYS A 299 12.55 16.64 5.97
N SER A 300 13.09 17.86 6.05
CA SER A 300 12.41 19.04 5.47
C SER A 300 12.37 18.99 3.94
N VAL A 301 13.48 18.63 3.29
CA VAL A 301 13.55 18.55 1.82
C VAL A 301 12.73 17.38 1.30
N SER A 302 12.83 16.19 1.92
CA SER A 302 12.02 15.02 1.56
C SER A 302 10.53 15.37 1.63
N THR A 303 10.09 15.87 2.79
CA THR A 303 8.68 16.22 2.98
C THR A 303 8.20 17.25 1.94
N ILE A 304 8.96 18.31 1.65
CA ILE A 304 8.56 19.34 0.69
C ILE A 304 8.57 18.80 -0.75
N VAL A 305 9.65 18.14 -1.19
CA VAL A 305 9.82 17.68 -2.59
C VAL A 305 8.82 16.57 -2.93
N PHE A 306 8.58 15.65 -2.01
CA PHE A 306 7.68 14.52 -2.26
C PHE A 306 6.20 14.87 -2.01
N ASN A 307 5.85 15.77 -1.07
CA ASN A 307 4.45 16.20 -0.90
C ASN A 307 3.98 17.31 -1.83
N ALA A 308 4.85 18.25 -2.21
CA ALA A 308 4.44 19.35 -3.08
C ALA A 308 4.27 18.90 -4.55
N ASN A 309 4.66 17.67 -4.89
CA ASN A 309 4.54 17.13 -6.23
C ASN A 309 3.39 16.10 -6.34
N PRO A 310 2.17 16.53 -6.74
CA PRO A 310 1.01 15.64 -6.89
C PRO A 310 1.18 14.57 -7.99
N LEU A 311 2.24 14.63 -8.81
CA LEU A 311 2.54 13.64 -9.85
C LEU A 311 3.35 12.45 -9.32
N MET A 312 3.98 12.57 -8.15
CA MET A 312 4.86 11.53 -7.61
C MET A 312 4.20 10.84 -6.41
N ARG A 313 3.36 9.83 -6.68
CA ARG A 313 2.82 8.92 -5.65
C ARG A 313 3.92 7.96 -5.19
N TYR A 314 4.73 8.39 -4.22
CA TYR A 314 5.66 7.50 -3.52
C TYR A 314 5.12 6.97 -2.19
N ASP A 315 4.14 7.66 -1.59
CA ASP A 315 3.43 7.28 -0.35
C ASP A 315 1.91 7.07 -0.60
#